data_AF-A0A0B2V9H1-F1
#
_entry.id   AF-A0A0B2V9H1-F1
#
_cell.length_a   1.000
_cell.length_b   1.000
_cell.length_c   1.000
_cell.angle_alpha   90.00
_cell.angle_beta   90.00
_cell.angle_gamma   90.00
#
_symmetry.space_group_name_H-M   'P 1'
#
loop_
_entity.id
_entity.type
_entity.pdbx_description
1 polymer ?
#
loop_
_entity_poly.entity_id
_entity_poly.type
_entity_poly.pdbx_seq_one_letter_code
_entity_poly.pdbx_strand_id
1 'polypeptide(L)' 'MSGGGLMIGCRVCRRERDVEDMQQFVPCLHIFCKDCVKEYSNRLKDGTSADGQSKQTQAV' A
#
# COMPACT_ATOMS: atom_id res chain seq x y z
N MET A 1 -29.81 -2.07 15.63
CA MET A 1 -28.95 -2.44 14.49
C MET A 1 -27.51 -2.20 14.90
N SER A 2 -26.85 -3.22 15.46
CA SER A 2 -25.49 -3.08 15.99
C SER A 2 -24.49 -3.54 14.92
N GLY A 3 -24.29 -2.68 13.92
CA GLY A 3 -23.31 -2.87 12.85
C GLY A 3 -22.21 -1.82 12.94
N GLY A 4 -21.63 -1.64 14.13
CA GLY A 4 -20.44 -0.80 14.30
C GLY A 4 -19.21 -1.61 13.91
N GLY A 5 -18.91 -1.68 12.60
CA GLY A 5 -17.67 -2.27 12.12
C GLY A 5 -16.47 -1.61 12.80
N LEU A 6 -15.46 -2.42 13.14
CA LEU A 6 -14.21 -1.89 13.66
C LEU A 6 -13.52 -1.09 12.54
N MET A 7 -13.34 0.21 12.75
CA MET A 7 -12.62 1.08 11.82
C MET A 7 -11.16 1.22 12.25
N ILE A 8 -10.25 1.20 11.28
CA ILE A 8 -8.81 1.38 11.48
C ILE A 8 -8.33 2.51 10.58
N GLY A 9 -7.35 3.29 11.04
CA GLY A 9 -6.72 4.34 10.24
C GLY A 9 -5.59 3.81 9.35
N CYS A 10 -5.63 4.11 8.05
CA CYS A 10 -4.52 3.81 7.14
C CYS A 10 -3.38 4.84 7.33
N ARG A 11 -2.14 4.38 7.55
CA ARG A 11 -0.98 5.26 7.77
C ARG A 11 -0.49 6.00 6.52
N VAL A 12 -0.90 5.58 5.32
CA VAL A 12 -0.52 6.20 4.05
C VAL A 12 -1.46 7.36 3.72
N CYS A 13 -2.76 7.10 3.53
CA CYS A 13 -3.72 8.12 3.14
C CYS A 13 -4.43 8.82 4.31
N ARG A 14 -4.16 8.41 5.56
CA ARG A 14 -4.73 8.97 6.80
C ARG A 14 -6.26 8.89 6.93
N ARG A 15 -6.93 8.11 6.09
CA ARG A 15 -8.37 7.85 6.17
C ARG A 15 -8.68 6.64 7.03
N GLU A 16 -9.78 6.71 7.77
CA GLU A 16 -10.37 5.57 8.46
C GLU A 16 -11.12 4.68 7.46
N ARG A 17 -10.99 3.36 7.62
CA ARG A 17 -11.63 2.35 6.79
C ARG A 17 -12.07 1.18 7.66
N ASP A 18 -13.08 0.45 7.22
CA ASP A 18 -13.44 -0.85 7.80
C ASP A 18 -12.25 -1.82 7.73
N VAL A 19 -12.14 -2.70 8.72
CA VAL A 19 -11.10 -3.74 8.73
C VAL A 19 -11.15 -4.60 7.46
N GLU A 20 -12.33 -4.80 6.88
CA GLU A 20 -12.49 -5.54 5.62
C GLU A 20 -11.79 -4.87 4.44
N ASP A 21 -11.56 -3.56 4.48
CA ASP A 21 -10.83 -2.78 3.48
C ASP A 21 -9.33 -2.63 3.78
N MET A 22 -8.86 -3.26 4.85
CA MET A 22 -7.46 -3.27 5.25
C MET A 22 -6.72 -4.53 4.76
N GLN A 23 -5.42 -4.38 4.58
CA GLN A 23 -4.48 -5.43 4.22
C GLN A 23 -3.35 -5.44 5.25
N GLN A 24 -3.18 -6.56 5.93
CA GLN A 24 -2.03 -6.81 6.79
C GLN A 24 -0.88 -7.42 5.98
N PHE A 25 0.34 -6.96 6.24
CA PHE A 25 1.56 -7.51 5.67
C PHE A 25 2.28 -8.37 6.71
N VAL A 26 2.47 -9.64 6.40
CA VAL A 26 3.34 -10.55 7.15
C VAL A 26 4.68 -10.58 6.42
N PRO A 27 5.84 -10.43 7.10
CA PRO A 27 6.07 -10.61 8.54
C PRO A 27 5.99 -9.36 9.41
N CYS A 28 5.96 -8.14 8.85
CA CYS A 28 6.14 -6.91 9.63
C CYS A 28 4.87 -6.42 10.37
N LEU A 29 3.75 -7.13 10.25
CA LEU A 29 2.45 -6.87 10.89
C LEU A 29 1.85 -5.48 10.62
N HIS A 30 2.40 -4.72 9.67
CA HIS A 30 1.84 -3.44 9.26
C HIS A 30 0.53 -3.61 8.51
N ILE A 31 -0.40 -2.68 8.74
CA ILE A 31 -1.75 -2.69 8.17
C ILE A 31 -1.93 -1.41 7.35
N PHE A 32 -2.36 -1.57 6.10
CA PHE A 32 -2.64 -0.47 5.18
C PHE A 32 -3.96 -0.72 4.44
N CYS A 33 -4.64 0.33 3.95
CA CYS A 33 -5.84 0.09 3.14
C CYS A 33 -5.49 -0.53 1.78
N LYS A 34 -6.38 -1.38 1.28
CA LYS A 34 -6.23 -2.10 0.01
C LYS A 34 -5.98 -1.16 -1.18
N ASP A 35 -6.58 0.03 -1.18
CA ASP A 35 -6.37 1.05 -2.21
C ASP A 35 -4.90 1.48 -2.31
N CYS A 36 -4.28 1.83 -1.18
CA CYS A 36 -2.88 2.27 -1.15
C CYS A 36 -1.93 1.14 -1.52
N VAL A 37 -2.23 -0.09 -1.10
CA VAL A 37 -1.45 -1.28 -1.49
C VAL A 37 -1.53 -1.53 -2.99
N LYS A 38 -2.73 -1.41 -3.57
CA LYS A 38 -2.95 -1.58 -5.01
C LYS A 38 -2.20 -0.52 -5.80
N GLU A 39 -2.30 0.75 -5.39
CA GLU A 39 -1.58 1.85 -6.03
C GLU A 39 -0.07 1.63 -5.98
N TYR A 40 0.48 1.27 -4.82
CA TYR A 40 1.89 0.95 -4.66
C TYR A 40 2.32 -0.22 -5.56
N SER A 41 1.55 -1.30 -5.57
CA SER A 41 1.83 -2.48 -6.39
C SER A 41 1.80 -2.18 -7.90
N ASN A 42 0.89 -1.30 -8.34
CA ASN A 42 0.84 -0.86 -9.72
C ASN A 42 2.08 -0.05 -10.08
N ARG A 43 2.49 0.91 -9.24
CA ARG A 43 3.73 1.68 -9.44
C ARG A 43 4.97 0.79 -9.55
N LEU A 44 5.04 -0.29 -8.76
CA LEU A 44 6.11 -1.28 -8.85
C LEU A 44 6.08 -2.08 -10.17
N LYS A 45 4.89 -2.47 -10.63
CA LYS A 45 4.72 -3.19 -11.90
C LYS A 45 5.02 -2.33 -13.12
N ASP A 46 4.71 -1.03 -13.03
CA ASP A 46 4.96 -0.05 -14.10
C ASP A 46 6.45 0.33 -14.23
N GLY A 47 7.35 -0.31 -13.46
CA GLY A 47 8.80 -0.23 -13.67
C GLY A 47 9.46 1.06 -13.18
N THR A 48 8.73 1.94 -12.50
CA THR A 48 9.30 3.14 -11.90
C THR A 48 9.85 2.80 -10.53
N SER A 49 11.13 2.44 -10.48
CA SER A 49 11.92 2.46 -9.25
C SER A 49 11.71 3.81 -8.57
N ALA A 50 10.94 3.84 -7.49
CA ALA A 50 10.81 5.00 -6.59
C ALA A 50 12.02 5.10 -5.65
N ASP A 51 13.17 4.70 -6.14
CA ASP A 51 14.48 4.99 -5.59
C ASP A 51 15.19 5.79 -6.66
N GLY A 52 15.73 6.94 -6.30
CA GLY A 52 16.56 7.81 -7.14
C GLY A 52 17.88 7.15 -7.55
N GLN A 53 17.81 5.98 -8.18
CA GLN A 53 18.92 5.27 -8.77
C GLN A 53 18.65 5.21 -10.27
N SER A 54 19.24 6.19 -10.97
CA SER A 54 19.37 6.21 -12.42
C SER A 54 19.75 4.81 -12.90
N LYS A 55 18.90 4.20 -13.73
CA LYS A 55 19.37 3.14 -14.63
C LYS A 55 20.34 3.80 -15.59
N GLN A 56 21.62 3.78 -15.22
CA GLN A 56 22.71 4.08 -16.13
C GLN A 56 22.58 3.10 -17.30
N THR A 57 22.36 3.66 -18.48
CA THR A 57 22.51 3.00 -19.76
C THR A 57 23.86 2.30 -19.80
N GLN A 58 23.87 0.98 -19.96
CA GLN A 58 24.99 0.31 -20.63
C GLN A 58 24.41 -0.57 -21.73
N ALA A 59 24.48 -0.01 -22.93
CA ALA A 59 24.52 -0.78 -24.15
C ALA A 59 25.85 -1.55 -24.17
N VAL A 60 25.78 -2.83 -24.50
CA VAL A 60 26.85 -3.57 -25.19
C VAL A 60 26.19 -4.31 -26.34
#